data_AF-A0A846DS89-F1
#
_entry.id   AF-A0A846DS89-F1
#
_cell.length_a   1.000
_cell.length_b   1.000
_cell.length_c   1.000
_cell.angle_alpha   90.00
_cell.angle_beta   90.00
_cell.angle_gamma   90.00
#
_symmetry.space_group_name_H-M   'P 1'
#
loop_
_entity.id
_entity.type
_entity.pdbx_description
1 polymer ?
#
loop_
_entity_poly.entity_id
_entity_poly.type
_entity_poly.pdbx_seq_one_letter_code
_entity_poly.pdbx_strand_id
1 'polypeptide(L)'
;MKEAFSQDFYDQWKLTLNGDMTAIEKVMNHQHIDDLLPGAEQVGMDNLLYLGEAIAQTWSSRLESLYPDRAFNVECQSEDCTVVVTFSQIR
;
A
#
# COMPACT_ATOMS: atom_id res chain seq x y z
N MET A 1 1.47 -3.31 16.48
CA MET A 1 0.82 -4.19 15.50
C MET A 1 -0.31 -3.37 14.90
N LYS A 2 -0.12 -2.77 13.73
CA LYS A 2 -1.22 -2.06 13.04
C LYS A 2 -2.33 -3.08 12.83
N GLU A 3 -3.53 -2.78 13.30
CA GLU A 3 -4.65 -3.70 13.21
C GLU A 3 -4.96 -3.97 11.73
N ALA A 4 -5.28 -5.23 11.42
CA ALA A 4 -5.93 -5.60 10.17
C ALA A 4 -7.19 -4.73 9.96
N PHE A 5 -7.71 -4.70 8.72
CA PHE A 5 -8.94 -4.01 8.32
C PHE A 5 -9.92 -3.76 9.48
N SER A 6 -10.24 -2.49 9.72
CA SER A 6 -11.29 -2.05 10.65
C SER A 6 -12.44 -1.43 9.89
N GLN A 7 -13.65 -1.90 10.18
CA GLN A 7 -14.87 -1.40 9.58
C GLN A 7 -15.09 0.09 9.92
N ASP A 8 -14.78 0.50 11.14
CA ASP A 8 -14.92 1.90 11.58
C ASP A 8 -14.00 2.83 10.79
N PHE A 9 -12.76 2.41 10.53
CA PHE A 9 -11.84 3.19 9.70
C PHE A 9 -12.31 3.23 8.25
N TYR A 10 -12.83 2.12 7.70
CA TYR A 10 -13.40 2.13 6.35
C TYR A 10 -14.57 3.10 6.22
N ASP A 11 -15.52 3.08 7.16
CA ASP A 11 -16.69 3.96 7.12
C ASP A 11 -16.29 5.44 7.28
N GLN A 12 -15.30 5.72 8.12
CA GLN A 12 -14.71 7.05 8.23
C GLN A 12 -14.08 7.51 6.90
N TRP A 13 -13.20 6.69 6.30
CA TRP A 13 -12.56 7.04 5.03
C TRP A 13 -13.57 7.19 3.90
N LYS A 14 -14.62 6.37 3.88
CA LYS A 14 -15.70 6.47 2.91
C LYS A 14 -16.42 7.82 2.98
N LEU A 15 -16.66 8.34 4.19
CA LEU A 15 -17.21 9.68 4.37
C LEU A 15 -16.22 10.76 3.95
N THR A 16 -14.96 10.66 4.36
CA THR A 16 -13.92 11.67 4.07
C THR A 16 -13.59 11.77 2.58
N LEU A 17 -13.59 10.64 1.87
CA LEU A 17 -13.22 10.55 0.45
C LEU A 17 -14.44 10.56 -0.48
N ASN A 18 -15.62 10.95 0.02
CA ASN A 18 -16.87 11.01 -0.74
C ASN A 18 -17.19 9.73 -1.53
N GLY A 19 -16.84 8.57 -0.97
CA GLY A 19 -17.06 7.27 -1.61
C GLY A 19 -16.12 6.95 -2.78
N ASP A 20 -15.05 7.71 -3.02
CA ASP A 20 -14.00 7.34 -3.96
C ASP A 20 -13.29 6.07 -3.47
N MET A 21 -13.72 4.93 -3.99
CA MET A 21 -13.19 3.65 -3.56
C MET A 21 -11.74 3.41 -3.94
N THR A 22 -11.25 3.99 -5.04
CA THR A 22 -9.84 3.86 -5.40
C THR A 22 -9.00 4.54 -4.34
N ALA A 23 -9.39 5.75 -3.92
CA ALA A 23 -8.72 6.46 -2.84
C ALA A 23 -8.86 5.71 -1.49
N ILE A 24 -10.03 5.17 -1.17
CA ILE A 24 -10.25 4.40 0.06
C ILE A 24 -9.36 3.16 0.10
N GLU A 25 -9.32 2.37 -0.98
CA GLU A 25 -8.47 1.18 -1.06
C GLU A 25 -6.98 1.56 -0.93
N LYS A 26 -6.54 2.64 -1.58
CA LYS A 26 -5.16 3.12 -1.45
C LYS A 26 -4.80 3.46 -0.01
N VAL A 27 -5.68 4.12 0.74
CA VAL A 27 -5.42 4.46 2.16
C VAL A 27 -5.44 3.20 3.03
N MET A 28 -6.38 2.30 2.79
CA MET A 28 -6.50 1.06 3.57
C MET A 28 -5.30 0.12 3.37
N ASN A 29 -4.71 0.12 2.17
CA ASN A 29 -3.55 -0.69 1.82
C ASN A 29 -2.22 0.07 1.90
N HIS A 30 -2.23 1.30 2.44
CA HIS A 30 -1.05 2.16 2.52
C HIS A 30 -0.05 1.62 3.55
N GLN A 31 1.05 1.05 3.07
CA GLN A 31 2.08 0.44 3.90
C GLN A 31 3.40 1.19 3.76
N HIS A 32 3.88 1.77 4.87
CA HIS A 32 5.24 2.28 4.94
C HIS A 32 6.21 1.10 5.03
N ILE A 33 7.30 1.15 4.26
CA ILE A 33 8.26 0.04 4.17
C ILE A 33 9.12 -0.07 5.44
N ASP A 34 9.36 1.04 6.12
CA ASP A 34 10.08 1.10 7.40
C ASP A 34 9.35 0.36 8.53
N ASP A 35 8.01 0.40 8.56
CA ASP A 35 7.19 -0.36 9.52
C ASP A 35 7.37 -1.89 9.40
N LEU A 36 7.80 -2.38 8.22
CA LEU A 36 7.99 -3.81 7.96
C LEU A 36 9.37 -4.31 8.37
N LEU A 37 10.34 -3.41 8.52
CA LEU A 37 11.74 -3.75 8.72
C LEU A 37 12.31 -3.07 9.96
N PRO A 38 12.64 -3.85 11.01
CA PRO A 38 13.42 -3.33 12.12
C PRO A 38 14.76 -2.77 11.63
N GLY A 39 15.09 -1.53 11.98
CA GLY A 39 16.35 -0.89 11.57
C GLY A 39 16.28 -0.11 10.25
N ALA A 40 15.08 0.04 9.66
CA ALA A 40 14.90 0.81 8.42
C ALA A 40 15.40 2.25 8.52
N GLU A 41 15.42 2.84 9.71
CA GLU A 41 15.94 4.19 9.96
C GLU A 41 17.45 4.34 9.66
N GLN A 42 18.17 3.22 9.55
CA GLN A 42 19.60 3.18 9.22
C GLN A 42 19.84 2.95 7.72
N VAL A 43 18.78 2.72 6.94
CA VAL A 43 18.83 2.41 5.52
C VAL A 43 18.61 3.70 4.72
N GLY A 44 19.47 3.93 3.72
CA GLY A 44 19.32 5.07 2.82
C GLY A 44 18.04 4.98 1.97
N MET A 45 17.49 6.13 1.59
CA MET A 45 16.23 6.23 0.85
C MET A 45 16.20 5.40 -0.43
N ASP A 46 17.29 5.41 -1.21
CA ASP A 46 17.38 4.65 -2.46
C ASP A 46 17.21 3.13 -2.23
N ASN A 47 17.75 2.61 -1.13
CA ASN A 47 17.62 1.20 -0.78
C ASN A 47 16.20 0.87 -0.30
N LEU A 48 15.57 1.78 0.46
CA LEU A 48 14.15 1.65 0.85
C LEU A 48 13.25 1.67 -0.39
N LEU A 49 13.56 2.53 -1.38
CA LEU A 49 12.80 2.65 -2.61
C LEU A 49 12.91 1.38 -3.44
N TYR A 50 14.13 0.87 -3.62
CA TYR A 50 14.37 -0.40 -4.31
C TYR A 50 13.63 -1.56 -3.66
N LEU A 51 13.61 -1.62 -2.32
CA LEU A 51 12.84 -2.62 -1.61
C LEU A 51 11.33 -2.43 -1.80
N GLY A 52 10.84 -1.20 -1.73
CA GLY A 52 9.44 -0.88 -1.99
C GLY A 52 9.01 -1.32 -3.39
N GLU A 53 9.83 -1.09 -4.41
CA GLU A 53 9.59 -1.57 -5.77
C GLU A 53 9.51 -3.10 -5.84
N ALA A 54 10.41 -3.81 -5.15
CA ALA A 54 10.37 -5.27 -5.07
C ALA A 54 9.11 -5.80 -4.38
N ILE A 55 8.65 -5.13 -3.32
CA ILE A 55 7.40 -5.45 -2.63
C ILE A 55 6.20 -5.19 -3.54
N ALA A 56 6.17 -4.05 -4.23
CA ALA A 56 5.12 -3.71 -5.18
C ALA A 56 5.01 -4.75 -6.31
N GLN A 57 6.13 -5.19 -6.88
CA GLN A 57 6.15 -6.27 -7.89
C GLN A 57 5.61 -7.60 -7.33
N THR A 58 6.00 -7.93 -6.09
CA THR A 58 5.54 -9.14 -5.40
C THR A 58 4.03 -9.10 -5.18
N TRP A 59 3.51 -7.96 -4.72
CA TRP A 59 2.09 -7.75 -4.48
C TRP A 59 1.28 -7.81 -5.78
N SER A 60 1.74 -7.14 -6.83
CA SER A 60 1.12 -7.21 -8.17
C SER A 60 1.01 -8.66 -8.64
N SER A 61 2.12 -9.40 -8.62
CA SER A 61 2.14 -10.82 -9.02
C SER A 61 1.20 -11.68 -8.16
N ARG A 62 1.14 -11.43 -6.85
CA ARG A 62 0.30 -12.19 -5.93
C ARG A 62 -1.19 -11.89 -6.13
N LEU A 63 -1.54 -10.63 -6.34
CA LEU A 63 -2.93 -10.20 -6.59
C LEU A 63 -3.46 -10.80 -7.89
N GLU A 64 -2.67 -10.75 -8.97
CA GLU A 64 -3.02 -11.38 -10.25
C GLU A 64 -3.22 -12.89 -10.12
N SER A 65 -2.34 -13.56 -9.36
CA SER A 65 -2.45 -15.00 -9.13
C SER A 65 -3.68 -15.40 -8.31
N LEU A 66 -4.11 -14.58 -7.35
CA LEU A 66 -5.23 -14.88 -6.45
C LEU A 66 -6.58 -14.46 -7.04
N TYR A 67 -6.58 -13.42 -7.86
CA TYR A 67 -7.79 -12.78 -8.38
C TYR A 67 -7.66 -12.53 -9.89
N PRO A 68 -7.59 -13.59 -10.72
CA PRO A 68 -7.29 -13.47 -12.15
C PRO A 68 -8.31 -12.65 -12.94
N ASP A 69 -9.56 -12.58 -12.45
CA ASP A 69 -10.64 -11.82 -13.07
C ASP A 69 -10.70 -10.35 -12.63
N ARG A 70 -9.71 -9.88 -11.86
CA ARG A 70 -9.63 -8.51 -11.35
C ARG A 70 -8.28 -7.89 -11.71
N ALA A 71 -8.30 -6.63 -12.11
CA ALA A 71 -7.10 -5.85 -12.35
C ALA A 71 -6.80 -4.99 -11.12
N PHE A 72 -5.52 -4.88 -10.75
CA PHE A 72 -5.07 -4.05 -9.64
C PHE A 72 -3.97 -3.11 -10.11
N ASN A 73 -3.95 -1.92 -9.55
CA ASN A 73 -2.85 -0.99 -9.65
C ASN A 73 -2.07 -1.04 -8.34
N VAL A 74 -0.78 -1.37 -8.40
CA VAL A 74 0.14 -1.37 -7.26
C VAL A 74 1.15 -0.28 -7.48
N GLU A 75 1.34 0.57 -6.48
CA GLU A 75 2.18 1.77 -6.55
C GLU A 75 3.23 1.71 -5.45
N CYS A 76 4.46 2.12 -5.79
CA CYS A 76 5.53 2.40 -4.85
C CYS A 76 5.93 3.87 -5.02
N GLN A 77 5.94 4.63 -3.93
CA GLN A 77 6.24 6.06 -3.95
C GLN A 77 7.13 6.43 -2.76
N SER A 78 8.06 7.34 -2.99
CA SER A 78 8.79 7.99 -1.90
C SER A 78 7.99 9.19 -1.41
N GLU A 79 7.72 9.26 -0.11
CA GLU A 79 7.03 10.38 0.54
C GLU A 79 7.94 10.96 1.64
N ASP A 80 8.35 12.21 1.48
CA ASP A 80 9.25 12.95 2.39
C ASP A 80 10.53 12.17 2.79
N CYS A 81 10.42 11.36 3.84
CA CYS A 81 11.48 10.60 4.50
C CYS A 81 11.18 9.09 4.59
N THR A 82 10.20 8.57 3.86
CA THR A 82 9.84 7.15 3.86
C THR A 82 9.43 6.69 2.46
N VAL A 83 9.22 5.39 2.32
CA VAL A 83 8.72 4.75 1.11
C VAL A 83 7.43 4.04 1.45
N VAL A 84 6.44 4.25 0.60
CA VAL A 84 5.10 3.69 0.73
C VAL A 84 4.85 2.75 -0.43
N VAL A 85 4.27 1.59 -0.13
CA VAL A 85 3.65 0.72 -1.12
C VAL A 85 2.16 0.64 -0.83
N THR A 86 1.34 0.77 -1.87
CA THR A 86 -0.11 0.66 -1.79
C THR A 86 -0.69 -0.02 -3.03
N PHE A 87 -1.95 -0.44 -2.97
CA PHE A 87 -2.68 -0.93 -4.13
C PHE A 87 -4.18 -0.61 -4.07
N SER A 88 -4.80 -0.62 -5.25
CA SER A 88 -6.25 -0.48 -5.45
C SER A 88 -6.71 -1.30 -6.65
N GLN A 89 -7.98 -1.68 -6.69
CA GLN A 89 -8.58 -2.37 -7.82
C GLN A 89 -8.91 -1.37 -8.94
N ILE A 90 -8.56 -1.72 -10.18
CA ILE A 90 -8.94 -0.98 -11.38
C ILE A 90 -10.39 -1.34 -11.74
N ARG A 91 -11.21 -0.34 -12.05
CA ARG A 91 -12.64 -0.47 -12.33
C ARG A 91 -12.99 -0.06 -13.75
#